data_AF-A0A8B7DG69-F1
#
_entry.id   AF-A0A8B7DG69-F1
#
_cell.length_a   1.000
_cell.length_b   1.000
_cell.length_c   1.000
_cell.angle_alpha   90.00
_cell.angle_beta   90.00
_cell.angle_gamma   90.00
#
_symmetry.space_group_name_H-M   'P 1'
#
loop_
_entity.id
_entity.type
_entity.pdbx_description
1 polymer ?
#
loop_
_entity_poly.entity_id
_entity_poly.type
_entity_poly.pdbx_seq_one_letter_code
_entity_poly.pdbx_strand_id
1 'polypeptide(L)'
;MKQFGEVSKGPNISLFLRFKKYFEHLNCQTIKDLDIPQISQSLINKKDAITNLCQEVLRQNFNREDYRELVQLSFLYLSNGQNVVFSGFIRPGALHNARLMAKLLYSIKLVLLNKKISQLPKGTIFALQQLTKLQRIVQFVVVCYIPWWLSALISSAAPTNDINLINSLLEYKVIDLSISNAALKAFSYHMWYLTEELTPLSLINNNLEDKQKRLQINH
;
A
#
# COMPACT_ATOMS: atom_id res chain seq x y z
N MET A 1 21.24 32.06 17.47
CA MET A 1 22.17 32.22 16.33
C MET A 1 22.45 30.82 15.77
N LYS A 2 21.84 30.47 14.62
CA LYS A 2 22.05 29.27 13.76
C LYS A 2 21.79 27.89 14.43
N GLN A 3 21.01 26.95 13.91
CA GLN A 3 20.50 26.70 12.56
C GLN A 3 19.13 25.99 12.66
N PHE A 4 18.18 26.49 11.88
CA PHE A 4 16.90 25.85 11.63
C PHE A 4 17.12 24.44 11.06
N GLY A 5 16.42 23.48 11.64
CA GLY A 5 16.34 22.11 11.14
C GLY A 5 15.95 22.12 9.67
N GLU A 6 16.92 21.77 8.83
CA GLU A 6 16.67 21.50 7.43
C GLU A 6 15.67 20.35 7.35
N VAL A 7 14.46 20.67 6.88
CA VAL A 7 13.50 19.67 6.43
C VAL A 7 14.22 18.84 5.39
N SER A 8 14.44 17.55 5.68
CA SER A 8 15.15 16.65 4.78
C SER A 8 14.54 16.74 3.38
N LYS A 9 15.25 17.30 2.40
CA LYS A 9 14.78 17.44 1.02
C LYS A 9 15.07 16.14 0.25
N GLY A 10 14.42 15.05 0.66
CA GLY A 10 14.46 13.80 -0.11
C GLY A 10 13.72 13.96 -1.44
N PRO A 11 14.14 13.28 -2.53
CA PRO A 11 13.52 13.39 -3.85
C PRO A 11 12.03 12.98 -3.88
N ASN A 12 11.61 12.12 -2.95
CA ASN A 12 10.20 11.71 -2.83
C ASN A 12 9.32 12.79 -2.18
N ILE A 13 9.88 13.57 -1.25
CA ILE A 13 9.15 14.66 -0.58
C ILE A 13 8.90 15.78 -1.59
N SER A 14 9.87 16.07 -2.45
CA SER A 14 9.68 17.08 -3.51
C SER A 14 8.59 16.67 -4.51
N LEU A 15 8.51 15.40 -4.87
CA LEU A 15 7.46 14.86 -5.74
C LEU A 15 6.05 15.02 -5.13
N PHE A 16 5.86 14.64 -3.86
CA PHE A 16 4.58 14.81 -3.18
C PHE A 16 4.21 16.29 -2.94
N LEU A 17 5.19 17.16 -2.68
CA LEU A 17 4.96 18.59 -2.57
C LEU A 17 4.54 19.21 -3.90
N ARG A 18 5.16 18.82 -5.02
CA ARG A 18 4.73 19.22 -6.37
C ARG A 18 3.30 18.78 -6.62
N PHE A 19 2.98 17.51 -6.38
CA PHE A 19 1.61 17.01 -6.52
C PHE A 19 0.60 17.82 -5.68
N LYS A 20 0.93 18.08 -4.41
CA LYS A 20 0.07 18.88 -3.52
C LYS A 20 -0.23 20.27 -4.09
N LYS A 21 0.76 20.92 -4.72
CA LYS A 21 0.60 22.23 -5.34
C LYS A 21 -0.37 22.21 -6.53
N TYR A 22 -0.34 21.15 -7.34
CA TYR A 22 -1.17 21.02 -8.55
C TYR A 22 -2.49 20.27 -8.31
N PHE A 23 -2.76 19.82 -7.08
CA PHE A 23 -3.89 18.93 -6.77
C PHE A 23 -5.24 19.50 -7.20
N GLU A 24 -5.51 20.78 -6.95
CA GLU A 24 -6.80 21.41 -7.29
C GLU A 24 -7.09 21.37 -8.80
N HIS A 25 -6.04 21.52 -9.64
CA HIS A 25 -6.17 21.44 -11.10
C HIS A 25 -6.30 20.00 -11.61
N LEU A 26 -5.78 19.04 -10.84
CA LEU A 26 -5.75 17.62 -11.21
C LEU A 26 -6.98 16.88 -10.70
N ASN A 27 -7.65 17.38 -9.67
CA ASN A 27 -8.76 16.68 -9.03
C ASN A 27 -9.83 16.27 -10.06
N CYS A 28 -10.41 15.10 -9.87
CA CYS A 28 -11.44 14.55 -10.73
C CYS A 28 -12.50 13.89 -9.87
N GLN A 29 -13.74 13.94 -10.33
CA GLN A 29 -14.89 13.34 -9.66
C GLN A 29 -15.37 12.06 -10.36
N THR A 30 -14.77 11.71 -11.50
CA THR A 30 -15.21 10.68 -12.42
C THR A 30 -14.14 9.61 -12.61
N ILE A 31 -14.53 8.34 -12.48
CA ILE A 31 -13.63 7.18 -12.62
C ILE A 31 -13.04 7.09 -14.04
N LYS A 32 -13.79 7.52 -15.08
CA LYS A 32 -13.36 7.49 -16.49
C LYS A 32 -12.11 8.32 -16.79
N ASP A 33 -11.81 9.29 -15.93
CA ASP A 33 -10.65 10.17 -16.07
C ASP A 33 -9.43 9.65 -15.32
N LEU A 34 -9.57 8.55 -14.59
CA LEU A 34 -8.48 7.88 -13.88
C LEU A 34 -7.71 6.96 -14.82
N ASP A 35 -6.41 6.88 -14.59
CA ASP A 35 -5.52 5.88 -15.13
C ASP A 35 -5.43 4.73 -14.11
N ILE A 36 -6.14 3.63 -14.34
CA ILE A 36 -6.11 2.46 -13.47
C ILE A 36 -5.18 1.43 -14.12
N PRO A 37 -3.96 1.23 -13.60
CA PRO A 37 -3.03 0.26 -14.17
C PRO A 37 -3.58 -1.15 -14.05
N GLN A 38 -3.32 -1.96 -15.08
CA GLN A 38 -3.63 -3.38 -15.03
C GLN A 38 -2.73 -4.08 -14.01
N ILE A 39 -3.35 -4.96 -13.23
CA ILE A 39 -2.63 -5.80 -12.26
C ILE A 39 -2.01 -6.98 -13.01
N SER A 40 -0.80 -7.40 -12.61
CA SER A 40 -0.14 -8.57 -13.19
C SER A 40 -1.04 -9.81 -13.14
N GLN A 41 -1.11 -10.57 -14.24
CA GLN A 41 -1.96 -11.76 -14.37
C GLN A 41 -1.79 -12.76 -13.22
N SER A 42 -0.56 -12.91 -12.71
CA SER A 42 -0.21 -13.77 -11.58
C SER A 42 -0.88 -13.40 -10.25
N LEU A 43 -1.49 -12.21 -10.16
CA LEU A 43 -2.15 -11.70 -8.96
C LEU A 43 -3.67 -11.71 -9.07
N ILE A 44 -4.25 -12.13 -10.19
CA ILE A 44 -5.70 -12.13 -10.38
C ILE A 44 -6.39 -13.01 -9.34
N ASN A 45 -5.83 -14.18 -9.04
CA ASN A 45 -6.40 -15.07 -8.02
C ASN A 45 -6.41 -14.44 -6.61
N LYS A 46 -5.44 -13.55 -6.31
CA LYS A 46 -5.40 -12.81 -5.05
C LYS A 46 -6.31 -11.58 -5.05
N LYS A 47 -6.48 -10.97 -6.23
CA LYS A 47 -7.28 -9.75 -6.39
C LYS A 47 -8.67 -9.92 -5.83
N ASP A 48 -9.36 -11.02 -6.11
CA ASP A 48 -10.75 -11.22 -5.67
C ASP A 48 -10.86 -11.31 -4.14
N ALA A 49 -9.98 -12.08 -3.50
CA ALA A 49 -9.92 -12.18 -2.04
C ALA A 49 -9.68 -10.81 -1.38
N ILE A 50 -8.74 -10.02 -1.91
CA ILE A 50 -8.43 -8.69 -1.38
C ILE A 50 -9.60 -7.71 -1.65
N THR A 51 -10.23 -7.83 -2.80
CA THR A 51 -11.38 -7.00 -3.18
C THR A 51 -12.55 -7.23 -2.22
N ASN A 52 -12.82 -8.49 -1.87
CA ASN A 52 -13.83 -8.86 -0.88
C ASN A 52 -13.48 -8.32 0.52
N LEU A 53 -12.23 -8.50 0.96
CA LEU A 53 -11.76 -7.95 2.24
C LEU A 53 -11.96 -6.44 2.30
N CYS A 54 -11.59 -5.70 1.25
CA CYS A 54 -11.81 -4.26 1.19
C CYS A 54 -13.30 -3.90 1.29
N GLN A 55 -14.20 -4.63 0.61
CA GLN A 55 -15.65 -4.39 0.71
C GLN A 55 -16.19 -4.62 2.12
N GLU A 56 -15.75 -5.69 2.78
CA GLU A 56 -16.15 -6.00 4.15
C GLU A 56 -15.72 -4.90 5.12
N VAL A 57 -14.46 -4.45 5.03
CA VAL A 57 -13.95 -3.36 5.86
C VAL A 57 -14.67 -2.04 5.54
N LEU A 58 -14.99 -1.76 4.27
CA LEU A 58 -15.72 -0.54 3.87
C LEU A 58 -17.14 -0.45 4.43
N ARG A 59 -17.75 -1.58 4.85
CA ARG A 59 -19.04 -1.62 5.54
C ARG A 59 -18.93 -1.29 7.02
N GLN A 60 -17.73 -1.32 7.58
CA GLN A 60 -17.48 -0.99 8.99
C GLN A 60 -17.32 0.52 9.17
N ASN A 61 -17.47 0.97 10.43
CA ASN A 61 -17.23 2.37 10.77
C ASN A 61 -15.72 2.63 10.88
N PHE A 62 -15.28 3.71 10.22
CA PHE A 62 -13.90 4.18 10.33
C PHE A 62 -13.83 5.33 11.33
N ASN A 63 -12.91 5.21 12.30
CA ASN A 63 -12.59 6.33 13.19
C ASN A 63 -11.76 7.42 12.49
N ARG A 64 -11.25 7.13 11.29
CA ARG A 64 -10.34 7.99 10.53
C ARG A 64 -10.66 7.97 9.04
N GLU A 65 -10.94 9.14 8.48
CA GLU A 65 -11.29 9.28 7.06
C GLU A 65 -10.15 8.93 6.10
N ASP A 66 -8.88 9.17 6.47
CA ASP A 66 -7.75 8.83 5.61
C ASP A 66 -7.54 7.31 5.48
N TYR A 67 -7.96 6.55 6.49
CA TYR A 67 -7.96 5.09 6.44
C TYR A 67 -9.06 4.59 5.50
N ARG A 68 -10.25 5.20 5.62
CA ARG A 68 -11.37 4.92 4.71
C ARG A 68 -10.99 5.20 3.26
N GLU A 69 -10.40 6.36 2.99
CA GLU A 69 -9.95 6.75 1.66
C GLU A 69 -8.91 5.75 1.11
N LEU A 70 -7.95 5.32 1.93
CA LEU A 70 -6.93 4.35 1.50
C LEU A 70 -7.56 3.03 1.02
N VAL A 71 -8.52 2.51 1.78
CA VAL A 71 -9.23 1.27 1.43
C VAL A 71 -10.09 1.48 0.18
N GLN A 72 -10.80 2.61 0.08
CA GLN A 72 -11.59 2.94 -1.12
C GLN A 72 -10.74 3.02 -2.38
N LEU A 73 -9.58 3.69 -2.32
CA LEU A 73 -8.68 3.82 -3.48
C LEU A 73 -8.00 2.49 -3.82
N SER A 74 -7.69 1.68 -2.82
CA SER A 74 -7.16 0.31 -3.04
C SER A 74 -8.21 -0.58 -3.69
N PHE A 75 -9.46 -0.52 -3.23
CA PHE A 75 -10.58 -1.21 -3.84
C PHE A 75 -10.82 -0.75 -5.28
N LEU A 76 -10.83 0.57 -5.54
CA LEU A 76 -10.94 1.15 -6.89
C LEU A 76 -9.86 0.63 -7.83
N TYR A 77 -8.61 0.58 -7.35
CA TYR A 77 -7.48 0.07 -8.10
C TYR A 77 -7.65 -1.42 -8.42
N LEU A 78 -8.03 -2.23 -7.44
CA LEU A 78 -8.21 -3.68 -7.61
C LEU A 78 -9.39 -4.02 -8.51
N SER A 79 -10.54 -3.38 -8.31
CA SER A 79 -11.76 -3.65 -9.07
C SER A 79 -11.75 -3.05 -10.47
N ASN A 80 -10.64 -2.42 -10.88
CA ASN A 80 -10.54 -1.69 -12.15
C ASN A 80 -11.67 -0.65 -12.31
N GLY A 81 -12.01 0.03 -11.21
CA GLY A 81 -13.09 1.03 -11.15
C GLY A 81 -14.52 0.46 -11.13
N GLN A 82 -14.70 -0.87 -11.12
CA GLN A 82 -16.02 -1.49 -11.08
C GLN A 82 -16.59 -1.50 -9.66
N ASN A 83 -17.91 -1.31 -9.54
CA ASN A 83 -18.65 -1.34 -8.27
C ASN A 83 -18.13 -0.35 -7.20
N VAL A 84 -17.49 0.75 -7.62
CA VAL A 84 -16.96 1.77 -6.73
C VAL A 84 -17.82 3.03 -6.80
N VAL A 85 -18.27 3.51 -5.64
CA VAL A 85 -18.82 4.88 -5.52
C VAL A 85 -17.65 5.82 -5.31
N PHE A 86 -17.27 6.55 -6.36
CA PHE A 86 -16.19 7.54 -6.33
C PHE A 86 -16.77 8.95 -6.46
N SER A 87 -16.57 9.77 -5.42
CA SER A 87 -17.02 11.17 -5.35
C SER A 87 -15.85 12.16 -5.47
N GLY A 88 -14.68 11.69 -5.90
CA GLY A 88 -13.45 12.45 -5.96
C GLY A 88 -12.47 12.11 -4.82
N PHE A 89 -11.29 12.73 -4.90
CA PHE A 89 -10.23 12.52 -3.91
C PHE A 89 -10.39 13.50 -2.73
N ILE A 90 -10.12 13.02 -1.52
CA ILE A 90 -9.95 13.90 -0.38
C ILE A 90 -8.66 14.70 -0.57
N ARG A 91 -8.67 15.97 -0.17
CA ARG A 91 -7.49 16.83 -0.30
C ARG A 91 -6.28 16.20 0.41
N PRO A 92 -5.11 16.10 -0.24
CA PRO A 92 -3.94 15.48 0.35
C PRO A 92 -3.52 16.17 1.65
N GLY A 93 -3.36 15.38 2.71
CA GLY A 93 -3.07 15.86 4.05
C GLY A 93 -1.65 16.44 4.25
N ALA A 94 -1.29 16.68 5.49
CA ALA A 94 0.04 17.19 5.83
C ALA A 94 1.12 16.10 5.69
N LEU A 95 2.13 16.38 4.85
CA LEU A 95 3.24 15.49 4.55
C LEU A 95 4.34 15.64 5.61
N HIS A 96 4.60 14.58 6.37
CA HIS A 96 5.72 14.48 7.31
C HIS A 96 6.44 13.14 7.10
N ASN A 97 7.74 13.06 7.43
CA ASN A 97 8.54 11.86 7.18
C ASN A 97 8.00 10.60 7.87
N ALA A 98 7.49 10.73 9.09
CA ALA A 98 6.92 9.62 9.85
C ALA A 98 5.51 9.19 9.40
N ARG A 99 4.85 9.93 8.49
CA ARG A 99 3.46 9.63 8.09
C ARG A 99 3.42 8.71 6.89
N LEU A 100 3.56 7.40 7.12
CA LEU A 100 3.45 6.38 6.09
C LEU A 100 2.09 6.45 5.37
N MET A 101 0.98 6.59 6.12
CA MET A 101 -0.37 6.66 5.56
C MET A 101 -0.53 7.74 4.48
N ALA A 102 -0.03 8.94 4.75
CA ALA A 102 -0.03 10.02 3.78
C ALA A 102 0.75 9.62 2.53
N LYS A 103 1.97 9.09 2.68
CA LYS A 103 2.80 8.66 1.54
C LYS A 103 2.09 7.61 0.68
N LEU A 104 1.33 6.69 1.27
CA LEU A 104 0.53 5.69 0.55
C LEU A 104 -0.56 6.37 -0.28
N LEU A 105 -1.38 7.22 0.35
CA LEU A 105 -2.44 7.96 -0.34
C LEU A 105 -1.91 8.83 -1.48
N TYR A 106 -0.82 9.55 -1.24
CA TYR A 106 -0.17 10.34 -2.28
C TYR A 106 0.29 9.47 -3.46
N SER A 107 0.92 8.33 -3.18
CA SER A 107 1.40 7.41 -4.21
C SER A 107 0.26 6.85 -5.07
N ILE A 108 -0.83 6.41 -4.44
CA ILE A 108 -2.00 5.86 -5.15
C ILE A 108 -2.66 6.96 -6.00
N LYS A 109 -2.89 8.16 -5.43
CA LYS A 109 -3.49 9.29 -6.15
C LYS A 109 -2.67 9.69 -7.37
N LEU A 110 -1.35 9.71 -7.25
CA LEU A 110 -0.44 10.04 -8.34
C LEU A 110 -0.54 9.08 -9.51
N VAL A 111 -0.62 7.78 -9.21
CA VAL A 111 -0.79 6.74 -10.23
C VAL A 111 -2.16 6.88 -10.89
N LEU A 112 -3.24 7.02 -10.10
CA LEU A 112 -4.60 7.16 -10.61
C LEU A 112 -4.82 8.44 -11.44
N LEU A 113 -4.10 9.52 -11.15
CA LEU A 113 -4.21 10.79 -11.87
C LEU A 113 -3.21 10.92 -13.03
N ASN A 114 -2.47 9.86 -13.36
CA ASN A 114 -1.41 9.92 -14.36
C ASN A 114 -1.89 10.42 -15.74
N LYS A 115 -3.11 10.06 -16.16
CA LYS A 115 -3.73 10.56 -17.41
C LYS A 115 -3.76 12.10 -17.47
N LYS A 116 -4.20 12.75 -16.39
CA LYS A 116 -4.23 14.22 -16.28
C LYS A 116 -2.83 14.81 -16.10
N ILE A 117 -1.98 14.17 -15.32
CA ILE A 117 -0.59 14.63 -15.10
C ILE A 117 0.18 14.63 -16.42
N SER A 118 -0.07 13.67 -17.30
CA SER A 118 0.57 13.57 -18.62
C SER A 118 0.18 14.70 -19.58
N GLN A 119 -0.90 15.44 -19.30
CA GLN A 119 -1.32 16.62 -20.06
C GLN A 119 -0.55 17.89 -19.65
N LEU A 120 0.11 17.87 -18.48
CA LEU A 120 0.98 18.96 -18.03
C LEU A 120 2.33 18.92 -18.76
N PRO A 121 3.10 20.03 -18.76
CA PRO A 121 4.46 20.02 -19.28
C PRO A 121 5.32 18.92 -18.64
N LYS A 122 6.15 18.26 -19.45
CA LYS A 122 6.99 17.13 -19.00
C LYS A 122 7.83 17.53 -17.78
N GLY A 123 7.83 16.68 -16.75
CA GLY A 123 8.60 16.89 -15.52
C GLY A 123 7.97 17.84 -14.50
N THR A 124 6.75 18.35 -14.74
CA THR A 124 6.03 19.22 -13.79
C THR A 124 5.84 18.55 -12.44
N ILE A 125 5.46 17.26 -12.42
CA ILE A 125 5.27 16.48 -11.19
C ILE A 125 6.33 15.38 -11.10
N PHE A 126 6.35 14.47 -12.07
CA PHE A 126 7.32 13.38 -12.13
C PHE A 126 7.79 13.12 -13.56
N ALA A 127 8.91 12.42 -13.68
CA ALA A 127 9.41 11.87 -14.95
C ALA A 127 8.85 10.45 -15.20
N LEU A 128 8.88 9.98 -16.45
CA LEU A 128 8.36 8.65 -16.82
C LEU A 128 8.96 7.51 -15.97
N GLN A 129 10.27 7.55 -15.72
CA GLN A 129 10.94 6.56 -14.88
C GLN A 129 10.45 6.56 -13.42
N GLN A 130 10.02 7.71 -12.91
CA GLN A 130 9.46 7.83 -11.56
C GLN A 130 8.04 7.26 -11.51
N LEU A 131 7.25 7.45 -12.56
CA LEU A 131 5.93 6.83 -12.70
C LEU A 131 6.01 5.30 -12.64
N THR A 132 6.93 4.69 -13.40
CA THR A 132 7.07 3.22 -13.42
C THR A 132 7.43 2.68 -12.03
N LYS A 133 8.28 3.40 -11.28
CA LYS A 133 8.60 3.06 -9.88
C LYS A 133 7.40 3.24 -8.95
N LEU A 134 6.62 4.31 -9.14
CA LEU A 134 5.39 4.55 -8.36
C LEU A 134 4.34 3.46 -8.61
N GLN A 135 4.13 3.05 -9.85
CA GLN A 135 3.20 1.97 -10.21
C GLN A 135 3.60 0.65 -9.53
N ARG A 136 4.88 0.28 -9.57
CA ARG A 136 5.41 -0.92 -8.87
C ARG A 136 5.15 -0.86 -7.37
N ILE A 137 5.42 0.29 -6.73
CA ILE A 137 5.16 0.49 -5.29
C ILE A 137 3.66 0.43 -4.99
N VAL A 138 2.81 1.08 -5.78
CA VAL A 138 1.36 1.08 -5.57
C VAL A 138 0.78 -0.32 -5.72
N GLN A 139 1.22 -1.08 -6.72
CA GLN A 139 0.81 -2.47 -6.90
C GLN A 139 1.19 -3.31 -5.66
N PHE A 140 2.43 -3.18 -5.18
CA PHE A 140 2.87 -3.83 -3.94
C PHE A 140 2.02 -3.42 -2.74
N VAL A 141 1.76 -2.13 -2.58
CA VAL A 141 0.98 -1.59 -1.46
C VAL A 141 -0.40 -2.22 -1.46
N VAL A 142 -1.11 -2.13 -2.58
CA VAL A 142 -2.50 -2.59 -2.70
C VAL A 142 -2.62 -4.11 -2.54
N VAL A 143 -1.62 -4.88 -3.00
CA VAL A 143 -1.70 -6.35 -3.06
C VAL A 143 -1.11 -7.02 -1.81
N CYS A 144 -0.10 -6.43 -1.17
CA CYS A 144 0.59 -7.05 -0.04
C CYS A 144 0.39 -6.27 1.25
N TYR A 145 0.66 -4.96 1.23
CA TYR A 145 0.66 -4.16 2.45
C TYR A 145 -0.76 -3.90 3.00
N ILE A 146 -1.70 -3.48 2.15
CA ILE A 146 -3.06 -3.13 2.57
C ILE A 146 -3.80 -4.34 3.16
N PRO A 147 -3.79 -5.54 2.54
CA PRO A 147 -4.43 -6.71 3.14
C PRO A 147 -3.85 -7.04 4.51
N TRP A 148 -2.53 -7.04 4.66
CA TRP A 148 -1.88 -7.27 5.95
C TRP A 148 -2.26 -6.20 6.99
N TRP A 149 -2.24 -4.92 6.59
CA TRP A 149 -2.59 -3.80 7.47
C TRP A 149 -4.06 -3.87 7.92
N LEU A 150 -4.97 -4.31 7.05
CA LEU A 150 -6.38 -4.54 7.40
C LEU A 150 -6.54 -5.72 8.36
N SER A 151 -5.82 -6.82 8.14
CA SER A 151 -5.84 -7.99 9.03
C SER A 151 -5.24 -7.68 10.42
N ALA A 152 -4.31 -6.74 10.51
CA ALA A 152 -3.68 -6.32 11.77
C ALA A 152 -4.65 -5.63 12.75
N LEU A 153 -5.88 -5.30 12.33
CA LEU A 153 -6.92 -4.79 13.23
C LEU A 153 -7.36 -5.84 14.28
N ILE A 154 -7.02 -7.12 14.07
CA ILE A 154 -7.30 -8.23 14.99
C ILE A 154 -6.02 -8.56 15.75
N SER A 155 -5.84 -7.99 16.95
CA SER A 155 -4.61 -8.08 17.74
C SER A 155 -4.23 -9.51 18.16
N SER A 156 -5.21 -10.38 18.39
CA SER A 156 -4.98 -11.79 18.78
C SER A 156 -4.37 -12.64 17.67
N ALA A 157 -4.42 -12.17 16.42
CA ALA A 157 -3.90 -12.88 15.26
C ALA A 157 -2.57 -12.29 14.73
N ALA A 158 -1.93 -11.38 15.47
CA ALA A 158 -0.74 -10.67 15.01
C ALA A 158 0.40 -11.60 14.49
N PRO A 159 0.77 -12.69 15.19
CA PRO A 159 1.82 -13.58 14.69
C PRO A 159 1.44 -14.27 13.36
N THR A 160 0.19 -14.73 13.25
CA THR A 160 -0.33 -15.37 12.03
C THR A 160 -0.40 -14.39 10.87
N ASN A 161 -0.80 -13.14 11.13
CA ASN A 161 -0.83 -12.08 10.13
C ASN A 161 0.57 -11.78 9.59
N ASP A 162 1.57 -11.74 10.45
CA ASP A 162 2.96 -11.50 10.06
C ASP A 162 3.54 -12.65 9.23
N ILE A 163 3.23 -13.90 9.57
CA ILE A 163 3.58 -15.07 8.75
C ILE A 163 2.90 -15.01 7.38
N ASN A 164 1.60 -14.70 7.34
CA ASN A 164 0.85 -14.57 6.10
C ASN A 164 1.39 -13.47 5.19
N LEU A 165 1.87 -12.37 5.79
CA LEU A 165 2.57 -11.33 5.06
C LEU A 165 3.90 -11.86 4.50
N ILE A 166 4.73 -12.54 5.29
CA ILE A 166 6.00 -13.12 4.80
C ILE A 166 5.75 -14.04 3.60
N ASN A 167 4.77 -14.94 3.69
CA ASN A 167 4.40 -15.82 2.58
C ASN A 167 3.94 -15.01 1.36
N SER A 168 3.10 -14.00 1.57
CA SER A 168 2.67 -13.10 0.50
C SER A 168 3.84 -12.37 -0.16
N LEU A 169 4.85 -11.95 0.61
CA LEU A 169 6.06 -11.32 0.09
C LEU A 169 6.92 -12.31 -0.70
N LEU A 170 7.08 -13.54 -0.21
CA LEU A 170 7.83 -14.60 -0.91
C LEU A 170 7.19 -14.92 -2.26
N GLU A 171 5.86 -15.05 -2.30
CA GLU A 171 5.12 -15.22 -3.55
C GLU A 171 5.24 -14.00 -4.47
N TYR A 172 5.26 -12.79 -3.89
CA TYR A 172 5.42 -11.54 -4.64
C TYR A 172 6.80 -11.40 -5.32
N LYS A 173 7.81 -12.20 -4.94
CA LYS A 173 9.13 -12.20 -5.61
C LYS A 173 9.04 -12.49 -7.11
N VAL A 174 8.04 -13.28 -7.52
CA VAL A 174 7.79 -13.61 -8.93
C VAL A 174 7.40 -12.37 -9.74
N ILE A 175 6.77 -11.38 -9.10
CA ILE A 175 6.33 -10.14 -9.73
C ILE A 175 7.40 -9.05 -9.61
N ASP A 176 7.93 -8.86 -8.40
CA ASP A 176 8.94 -7.85 -8.14
C ASP A 176 9.91 -8.30 -7.03
N LEU A 177 11.00 -8.93 -7.46
CA LEU A 177 12.05 -9.41 -6.58
C LEU A 177 12.67 -8.27 -5.74
N SER A 178 12.85 -7.09 -6.33
CA SER A 178 13.51 -5.97 -5.67
C SER A 178 12.64 -5.42 -4.54
N ILE A 179 11.35 -5.19 -4.80
CA ILE A 179 10.43 -4.67 -3.78
C ILE A 179 10.18 -5.73 -2.71
N SER A 180 9.97 -6.99 -3.10
CA SER A 180 9.77 -8.08 -2.14
C SER A 180 10.95 -8.22 -1.19
N ASN A 181 12.19 -8.25 -1.70
CA ASN A 181 13.37 -8.36 -0.84
C ASN A 181 13.55 -7.13 0.07
N ALA A 182 13.28 -5.92 -0.43
CA ALA A 182 13.32 -4.72 0.37
C ALA A 182 12.28 -4.73 1.49
N ALA A 183 11.06 -5.19 1.19
CA ALA A 183 9.98 -5.34 2.15
C ALA A 183 10.32 -6.40 3.20
N LEU A 184 10.76 -7.60 2.79
CA LEU A 184 11.18 -8.67 3.71
C LEU A 184 12.27 -8.20 4.67
N LYS A 185 13.28 -7.48 4.16
CA LYS A 185 14.32 -6.89 4.99
C LYS A 185 13.79 -5.83 5.94
N ALA A 186 12.83 -5.01 5.51
CA ALA A 186 12.20 -4.04 6.40
C ALA A 186 11.41 -4.73 7.51
N PHE A 187 10.65 -5.78 7.17
CA PHE A 187 9.83 -6.54 8.12
C PHE A 187 10.66 -7.39 9.08
N SER A 188 11.84 -7.89 8.70
CA SER A 188 12.71 -8.64 9.61
C SER A 188 13.12 -7.83 10.85
N TYR A 189 13.17 -6.50 10.76
CA TYR A 189 13.44 -5.64 11.91
C TYR A 189 12.25 -5.49 12.87
N HIS A 190 11.05 -5.87 12.45
CA HIS A 190 9.82 -5.76 13.23
C HIS A 190 9.42 -7.08 13.93
N MET A 191 10.16 -8.17 13.70
CA MET A 191 9.91 -9.50 14.27
C MET A 191 10.64 -9.78 15.59
N TRP A 192 11.14 -8.74 16.28
CA TRP A 192 11.92 -8.91 17.51
C TRP A 192 11.13 -9.58 18.65
N TYR A 193 9.80 -9.55 18.58
CA TYR A 193 8.91 -10.14 19.57
C TYR A 193 8.61 -11.63 19.31
N LEU A 194 9.01 -12.16 18.15
CA LEU A 194 8.80 -13.56 17.77
C LEU A 194 9.98 -14.40 18.28
N THR A 195 10.07 -14.54 19.61
CA THR A 195 11.10 -15.35 20.29
C THR A 195 10.79 -16.84 20.20
N GLU A 196 11.77 -17.71 20.48
CA GLU A 196 11.55 -19.17 20.54
C GLU A 196 10.38 -19.56 21.47
N GLU A 197 10.13 -18.78 22.52
CA GLU A 197 9.06 -19.02 23.49
C GLU A 197 7.67 -18.64 22.95
N LEU A 198 7.58 -17.61 22.10
CA LEU A 198 6.33 -17.10 21.51
C LEU A 198 6.03 -17.71 20.13
N THR A 199 7.04 -18.28 19.48
CA THR A 199 6.90 -19.01 18.20
C THR A 199 5.85 -20.13 18.29
N PRO A 200 5.82 -21.00 19.32
CA PRO A 200 4.76 -22.00 19.49
C PRO A 200 3.34 -21.41 19.56
N LEU A 201 3.15 -20.25 20.20
CA LEU A 201 1.85 -19.59 20.26
C LEU A 201 1.39 -19.11 18.88
N SER A 202 2.32 -18.70 18.02
CA SER A 202 2.00 -18.38 16.62
C SER A 202 1.54 -19.61 15.84
N LEU A 203 2.10 -20.80 16.15
CA LEU A 203 1.84 -22.09 15.50
C LEU A 203 0.54 -22.75 15.95
N ILE A 204 0.08 -22.46 17.18
CA ILE A 204 -1.16 -22.99 17.76
C ILE A 204 -2.41 -22.33 17.14
N ASN A 205 -2.26 -21.19 16.45
CA ASN A 205 -3.39 -20.58 15.76
C ASN A 205 -3.84 -21.49 14.59
N ASN A 206 -5.08 -21.99 14.66
CA ASN A 206 -5.65 -22.99 13.75
C ASN A 206 -5.74 -22.55 12.27
N ASN A 207 -5.35 -21.31 11.96
CA ASN A 207 -5.40 -20.72 10.62
C ASN A 207 -4.10 -20.92 9.80
N LEU A 208 -3.08 -21.61 10.33
CA LEU A 208 -1.82 -21.88 9.62
C LEU A 208 -1.80 -23.30 9.05
N GLU A 209 -1.49 -23.43 7.76
CA GLU A 209 -1.25 -24.72 7.11
C GLU A 209 0.02 -25.40 7.66
N ASP A 210 0.03 -26.72 7.82
CA ASP A 210 1.12 -27.47 8.45
C ASP A 210 2.50 -27.30 7.76
N LYS A 211 2.50 -26.91 6.48
CA LYS A 211 3.73 -26.60 5.74
C LYS A 211 4.40 -25.30 6.21
N GLN A 212 3.61 -24.31 6.64
CA GLN A 212 4.11 -23.04 7.17
C GLN A 212 4.72 -23.23 8.57
N LYS A 213 4.17 -24.17 9.35
CA LYS A 213 4.69 -24.52 10.68
C LYS A 213 6.12 -25.09 10.64
N ARG A 214 6.45 -25.86 9.60
CA ARG A 214 7.78 -26.49 9.45
C ARG A 214 8.89 -25.52 9.06
N LEU A 215 8.58 -24.40 8.43
CA LEU A 215 9.58 -23.39 8.05
C LEU A 215 10.14 -22.62 9.26
N GLN A 216 9.43 -22.61 10.39
CA GLN A 216 9.85 -21.92 11.61
C GLN A 216 10.74 -22.77 12.54
N ILE A 217 10.76 -24.09 12.36
CA ILE A 217 11.56 -25.01 13.20
C ILE A 217 13.03 -25.06 12.74
N ASN A 218 13.33 -24.58 11.53
CA ASN A 218 14.65 -24.68 10.91
C ASN A 218 15.43 -23.35 10.90
N HIS A 219 15.06 -22.38 11.74
CA HIS A 219 15.76 -21.11 11.91
C HIS A 219 16.43 -21.02 13.27
#